data_AF-A0A929Z7K7-F1
#
_entry.id   AF-A0A929Z7K7-F1
#
_cell.length_a   1.000
_cell.length_b   1.000
_cell.length_c   1.000
_cell.angle_alpha   90.00
_cell.angle_beta   90.00
_cell.angle_gamma   90.00
#
_symmetry.space_group_name_H-M   'P 1'
#
loop_
_entity.id
_entity.type
_entity.pdbx_description
1 polymer ?
#
loop_
_entity_poly.entity_id
_entity_poly.type
_entity_poly.pdbx_seq_one_letter_code
_entity_poly.pdbx_strand_id
1 'polypeptide(L)'
;MICLLTCCACVSRAQVHFERDFRDSTLRIDYVFAGTDSTQRIAVDELKSFAGWAGRRVNLDRAPLKGNGEIVMRDAQDGHVMYKHSFSTLFQEWQSSEEATRVPRSFENVFLLPFPRRNVLVTVSLFDNKGRTVCTMSHPVKVNDILIRPVQAPTAPWRWIHRGSEREACIDLVIVAEGYTAAEQEQFFADAKAASDEILKYAPFCNY
;
A
#
# COMPACT_ATOMS: atom_id res chain seq x y z
N MET A 1 17.74 -31.66 36.72
CA MET A 1 17.79 -30.19 36.73
C MET A 1 17.55 -29.73 35.29
N ILE A 2 16.29 -29.51 34.91
CA ILE A 2 15.89 -29.14 33.54
C ILE A 2 15.83 -27.61 33.50
N CYS A 3 16.77 -27.01 32.78
CA CYS A 3 16.83 -25.57 32.56
C CYS A 3 15.77 -25.20 31.52
N LEU A 4 14.65 -24.62 31.95
CA LEU A 4 13.73 -23.93 31.03
C LEU A 4 14.45 -22.66 30.54
N LEU A 5 14.92 -22.68 29.29
CA LEU A 5 15.25 -21.44 28.58
C LEU A 5 13.94 -20.73 28.23
N THR A 6 13.51 -19.83 29.11
CA THR A 6 12.54 -18.78 28.78
C THR A 6 13.20 -17.82 27.78
N CYS A 7 12.87 -17.99 26.50
CA CYS A 7 13.20 -17.05 25.45
C CYS A 7 12.38 -15.77 25.69
N CYS A 8 12.97 -14.79 26.38
CA CYS A 8 12.38 -13.46 26.52
C CYS A 8 12.44 -12.78 25.15
N ALA A 9 11.36 -12.87 24.38
CA ALA A 9 11.21 -12.12 23.14
C ALA A 9 11.30 -10.62 23.47
N CYS A 10 12.40 -9.98 23.09
CA CYS A 10 12.58 -8.54 23.15
C CYS A 10 11.70 -7.88 22.09
N VAL A 11 10.42 -7.68 22.42
CA VAL A 11 9.48 -6.95 21.56
C VAL A 11 9.96 -5.50 21.45
N SER A 12 10.28 -5.05 20.24
CA SER A 12 10.71 -3.67 19.98
C SER A 12 9.60 -2.68 20.36
N ARG A 13 9.95 -1.53 20.95
CA ARG A 13 8.98 -0.46 21.29
C ARG A 13 8.12 -0.03 20.10
N ALA A 14 8.67 -0.09 18.88
CA ALA A 14 7.93 0.17 17.64
C ALA A 14 6.84 -0.89 17.37
N GLN A 15 7.15 -2.15 17.61
CA GLN A 15 6.22 -3.27 17.45
C GLN A 15 5.08 -3.18 18.47
N VAL A 16 5.39 -2.80 19.71
CA VAL A 16 4.38 -2.53 20.76
C VAL A 16 3.42 -1.41 20.33
N HIS A 17 3.93 -0.36 19.65
CA HIS A 17 3.10 0.75 19.18
C HIS A 17 2.22 0.37 17.99
N PHE A 18 2.72 -0.43 17.05
CA PHE A 18 1.93 -0.91 15.92
C PHE A 18 0.79 -1.84 16.37
N GLU A 19 1.09 -2.84 17.20
CA GLU A 19 0.11 -3.86 17.62
C GLU A 19 -1.01 -3.29 18.51
N ARG A 20 -0.81 -2.11 19.12
CA ARG A 20 -1.87 -1.38 19.85
C ARG A 20 -2.99 -0.91 18.90
N ASP A 21 -2.62 -0.49 17.71
CA ASP A 21 -3.50 0.21 16.78
C ASP A 21 -3.96 -0.71 15.64
N PHE A 22 -3.14 -1.67 15.25
CA PHE A 22 -3.29 -2.48 14.05
C PHE A 22 -3.16 -3.98 14.32
N ARG A 23 -3.77 -4.78 13.46
CA ARG A 23 -3.60 -6.24 13.35
C ARG A 23 -2.50 -6.53 12.32
N ASP A 24 -1.85 -7.68 12.41
CA ASP A 24 -0.99 -8.20 11.33
C ASP A 24 -1.83 -8.74 10.15
N SER A 25 -2.54 -7.84 9.51
CA SER A 25 -3.37 -8.08 8.33
C SER A 25 -3.50 -6.77 7.56
N THR A 26 -3.80 -6.87 6.26
CA THR A 26 -3.91 -5.71 5.38
C THR A 26 -5.37 -5.39 5.10
N LEU A 27 -5.73 -4.12 5.21
CA LEU A 27 -6.94 -3.54 4.65
C LEU A 27 -6.59 -3.00 3.25
N ARG A 28 -7.11 -3.64 2.21
CA ARG A 28 -7.02 -3.17 0.83
C ARG A 28 -8.29 -2.38 0.51
N ILE A 29 -8.12 -1.17 0.00
CA ILE A 29 -9.24 -0.34 -0.44
C ILE A 29 -9.04 -0.02 -1.91
N ASP A 30 -10.02 -0.42 -2.71
CA ASP A 30 -10.09 -0.14 -4.13
C ASP A 30 -10.94 1.13 -4.30
N TYR A 31 -10.42 2.10 -5.04
CA TYR A 31 -11.11 3.36 -5.35
C TYR A 31 -11.21 3.55 -6.87
N VAL A 32 -12.25 4.26 -7.27
CA VAL A 32 -12.35 4.83 -8.62
C VAL A 32 -12.10 6.33 -8.54
N PHE A 33 -11.07 6.79 -9.25
CA PHE A 33 -10.82 8.22 -9.48
C PHE A 33 -11.38 8.57 -10.85
N ALA A 34 -12.31 9.52 -10.91
CA ALA A 34 -13.00 9.87 -12.13
C ALA A 34 -13.08 11.38 -12.33
N GLY A 35 -13.10 11.82 -13.59
CA GLY A 35 -13.19 13.24 -13.89
C GLY A 35 -12.69 13.61 -15.29
N THR A 36 -12.27 14.85 -15.40
CA THR A 36 -11.75 15.52 -16.60
C THR A 36 -10.43 16.21 -16.27
N ASP A 37 -9.92 17.02 -17.19
CA ASP A 37 -8.83 17.97 -16.95
C ASP A 37 -9.08 18.91 -15.74
N SER A 38 -10.35 19.22 -15.48
CA SER A 38 -10.77 20.28 -14.55
C SER A 38 -11.66 19.80 -13.41
N THR A 39 -12.16 18.56 -13.46
CA THR A 39 -13.01 17.97 -12.41
C THR A 39 -12.44 16.66 -11.89
N GLN A 40 -12.67 16.37 -10.61
CA GLN A 40 -12.23 15.12 -9.98
C GLN A 40 -13.28 14.64 -8.97
N ARG A 41 -13.48 13.33 -8.93
CA ARG A 41 -14.30 12.62 -7.95
C ARG A 41 -13.57 11.37 -7.52
N ILE A 42 -13.72 11.02 -6.25
CA ILE A 42 -13.20 9.78 -5.69
C ILE A 42 -14.41 9.00 -5.15
N ALA A 43 -14.53 7.75 -5.55
CA ALA A 43 -15.53 6.82 -5.03
C ALA A 43 -14.84 5.57 -4.48
N VAL A 44 -15.36 5.03 -3.38
CA VAL A 44 -14.98 3.70 -2.91
C VAL A 44 -15.60 2.67 -3.86
N ASP A 45 -14.80 1.71 -4.31
CA ASP A 45 -15.26 0.55 -5.06
C ASP A 45 -15.52 -0.63 -4.11
N GLU A 46 -14.46 -1.18 -3.51
CA GLU A 46 -14.55 -2.32 -2.61
C GLU A 46 -13.49 -2.27 -1.49
N LEU A 47 -13.81 -2.88 -0.34
CA LEU A 47 -12.87 -3.12 0.75
C LEU A 47 -12.59 -4.62 0.86
N LYS A 48 -11.31 -4.97 0.96
CA LYS A 48 -10.83 -6.34 1.11
C LYS A 48 -9.90 -6.46 2.31
N SER A 49 -9.80 -7.66 2.87
CA SER A 49 -8.82 -7.97 3.91
C SER A 49 -8.04 -9.24 3.59
N PHE A 50 -6.75 -9.27 3.92
CA PHE A 50 -5.95 -10.50 3.84
C PHE A 50 -4.89 -10.55 4.94
N ALA A 51 -4.40 -11.77 5.22
CA ALA A 51 -3.45 -12.03 6.30
C ALA A 51 -2.07 -11.40 6.01
N GLY A 52 -1.41 -10.94 7.09
CA GLY A 52 -0.11 -10.29 7.05
C GLY A 52 -0.17 -8.81 6.69
N TRP A 53 0.78 -8.05 7.22
CA TRP A 53 1.08 -6.67 6.84
C TRP A 53 2.55 -6.54 6.43
N ALA A 54 2.77 -6.29 5.13
CA ALA A 54 4.10 -6.12 4.53
C ALA A 54 4.59 -4.66 4.54
N GLY A 55 3.76 -3.71 4.97
CA GLY A 55 4.13 -2.31 5.02
C GLY A 55 4.86 -1.94 6.31
N ARG A 56 5.17 -0.65 6.46
CA ARG A 56 5.92 -0.15 7.60
C ARG A 56 5.17 -0.31 8.93
N ARG A 57 5.93 -0.54 10.00
CA ARG A 57 5.47 -0.58 11.40
C ARG A 57 5.95 0.63 12.24
N VAL A 58 6.68 1.54 11.61
CA VAL A 58 7.22 2.78 12.19
C VAL A 58 6.84 3.99 11.33
N ASN A 59 6.95 5.20 11.88
CA ASN A 59 6.63 6.45 11.18
C ASN A 59 5.23 6.41 10.53
N LEU A 60 4.25 5.85 11.24
CA LEU A 60 2.93 5.55 10.71
C LEU A 60 2.14 6.84 10.41
N ASP A 61 2.37 7.90 11.18
CA ASP A 61 1.67 9.19 11.10
C ASP A 61 2.14 10.13 9.98
N ARG A 62 3.21 9.76 9.26
CA ARG A 62 3.86 10.62 8.25
C ARG A 62 4.20 9.87 6.97
N ALA A 63 4.26 10.59 5.86
CA ALA A 63 4.77 10.07 4.59
C ALA A 63 6.18 10.62 4.33
N PRO A 64 7.08 9.85 3.70
CA PRO A 64 8.44 10.31 3.40
C PRO A 64 8.46 11.42 2.34
N LEU A 65 7.45 11.48 1.47
CA LEU A 65 7.29 12.48 0.43
C LEU A 65 5.84 13.01 0.44
N LYS A 66 5.59 14.14 -0.23
CA LYS A 66 4.24 14.71 -0.34
C LYS A 66 3.36 13.93 -1.33
N GLY A 67 3.93 13.51 -2.45
CA GLY A 67 3.18 12.95 -3.58
C GLY A 67 2.23 13.96 -4.24
N ASN A 68 1.48 13.49 -5.23
CA ASN A 68 0.37 14.21 -5.84
C ASN A 68 -0.98 13.84 -5.21
N GLY A 69 -0.99 12.92 -4.26
CA GLY A 69 -2.12 12.60 -3.42
C GLY A 69 -1.68 11.94 -2.12
N GLU A 70 -2.60 11.85 -1.17
CA GLU A 70 -2.37 11.17 0.09
C GLU A 70 -3.61 10.39 0.54
N ILE A 71 -3.36 9.34 1.32
CA ILE A 71 -4.37 8.60 2.07
C ILE A 71 -4.02 8.68 3.55
N VAL A 72 -4.98 9.09 4.36
CA VAL A 72 -4.84 9.30 5.80
C VAL A 72 -5.91 8.50 6.52
N MET A 73 -5.47 7.62 7.41
CA MET A 73 -6.33 6.88 8.33
C MET A 73 -6.30 7.57 9.69
N ARG A 74 -7.49 7.94 10.18
CA ARG A 74 -7.68 8.55 11.50
C ARG A 74 -8.54 7.67 12.38
N ASP A 75 -8.24 7.68 13.66
CA ASP A 75 -9.11 7.10 14.67
C ASP A 75 -10.50 7.77 14.62
N ALA A 76 -11.57 6.98 14.60
CA ALA A 76 -12.92 7.54 14.49
C ALA A 76 -13.43 8.18 15.79
N GLN A 77 -12.81 7.91 16.94
CA GLN A 77 -13.23 8.42 18.24
C GLN A 77 -12.59 9.78 18.54
N ASP A 78 -11.29 9.94 18.32
CA ASP A 78 -10.55 11.16 18.70
C ASP A 78 -9.89 11.90 17.52
N GLY A 79 -9.90 11.32 16.31
CA GLY A 79 -9.39 11.95 15.09
C GLY A 79 -7.87 11.94 14.91
N HIS A 80 -7.09 11.31 15.80
CA HIS A 80 -5.64 11.25 15.65
C HIS A 80 -5.24 10.45 14.40
N VAL A 81 -4.13 10.83 13.76
CA VAL A 81 -3.62 10.11 12.58
C VAL A 81 -2.98 8.81 13.04
N MET A 82 -3.53 7.69 12.58
CA MET A 82 -3.01 6.36 12.86
C MET A 82 -2.06 5.89 11.75
N TYR A 83 -2.38 6.20 10.49
CA TYR A 83 -1.56 5.85 9.34
C TYR A 83 -1.67 6.89 8.22
N LYS A 84 -0.57 7.16 7.52
CA LYS A 84 -0.50 8.08 6.38
C LYS A 84 0.31 7.50 5.23
N HIS A 85 -0.10 7.66 3.99
CA HIS A 85 0.71 7.31 2.83
C HIS A 85 0.50 8.32 1.70
N SER A 86 1.54 8.55 0.90
CA SER A 86 1.52 9.48 -0.23
C SER A 86 1.69 8.71 -1.53
N PHE A 87 1.11 9.20 -2.62
CA PHE A 87 1.17 8.55 -3.93
C PHE A 87 1.07 9.57 -5.07
N SER A 88 1.25 9.07 -6.29
CA SER A 88 0.86 9.71 -7.54
C SER A 88 0.11 8.67 -8.38
N THR A 89 -0.70 9.10 -9.35
CA THR A 89 -1.60 8.19 -10.08
C THR A 89 -1.58 8.44 -11.58
N LEU A 90 -1.83 7.38 -12.35
CA LEU A 90 -2.05 7.48 -13.80
C LEU A 90 -3.24 8.39 -14.14
N PHE A 91 -4.26 8.45 -13.28
CA PHE A 91 -5.36 9.40 -13.43
C PHE A 91 -4.85 10.85 -13.53
N GLN A 92 -3.99 11.28 -12.61
CA GLN A 92 -3.46 12.64 -12.60
C GLN A 92 -2.51 12.93 -13.77
N GLU A 93 -1.83 11.92 -14.30
CA GLU A 93 -1.10 12.04 -15.57
C GLU A 93 -2.07 12.24 -16.74
N TRP A 94 -3.09 11.39 -16.84
CA TRP A 94 -4.12 11.46 -17.89
C TRP A 94 -4.86 12.80 -17.92
N GLN A 95 -5.08 13.44 -16.77
CA GLN A 95 -5.72 14.75 -16.69
C GLN A 95 -4.99 15.86 -17.45
N SER A 96 -3.70 15.68 -17.76
CA SER A 96 -2.92 16.61 -18.59
C SER A 96 -3.05 16.34 -20.11
N SER A 97 -3.74 15.27 -20.50
CA SER A 97 -3.93 14.89 -21.89
C SER A 97 -5.04 15.70 -22.57
N GLU A 98 -4.97 15.77 -23.89
CA GLU A 98 -6.03 16.41 -24.68
C GLU A 98 -7.38 15.67 -24.54
N GLU A 99 -7.38 14.34 -24.36
CA GLU A 99 -8.59 13.54 -24.17
C GLU A 99 -9.38 14.02 -22.95
N ALA A 100 -8.69 14.37 -21.86
CA ALA A 100 -9.32 14.77 -20.60
C ALA A 100 -10.15 16.06 -20.71
N THR A 101 -9.93 16.88 -21.75
CA THR A 101 -10.73 18.08 -22.05
C THR A 101 -12.05 17.76 -22.76
N ARG A 102 -12.20 16.53 -23.27
CA ARG A 102 -13.32 16.13 -24.15
C ARG A 102 -14.21 15.06 -23.53
N VAL A 103 -13.61 14.08 -22.86
CA VAL A 103 -14.31 12.89 -22.37
C VAL A 103 -13.96 12.63 -20.91
N PRO A 104 -14.95 12.54 -20.00
CA PRO A 104 -14.69 12.12 -18.65
C PRO A 104 -14.31 10.63 -18.61
N ARG A 105 -13.28 10.29 -17.82
CA ARG A 105 -12.81 8.91 -17.62
C ARG A 105 -12.74 8.57 -16.14
N SER A 106 -12.58 7.28 -15.88
CA SER A 106 -12.43 6.71 -14.55
C SER A 106 -11.27 5.72 -14.53
N PHE A 107 -10.53 5.70 -13.43
CA PHE A 107 -9.33 4.90 -13.23
C PHE A 107 -9.40 4.18 -11.89
N GLU A 108 -9.03 2.91 -11.88
CA GLU A 108 -8.89 2.10 -10.67
C GLU A 108 -7.62 2.47 -9.92
N ASN A 109 -7.73 2.61 -8.59
CA ASN A 109 -6.63 2.94 -7.71
C ASN A 109 -6.73 2.10 -6.44
N VAL A 110 -5.67 1.36 -6.11
CA VAL A 110 -5.65 0.43 -4.98
C VAL A 110 -4.65 0.91 -3.93
N PHE A 111 -5.08 0.98 -2.68
CA PHE A 111 -4.21 1.31 -1.56
C PHE A 111 -4.23 0.21 -0.49
N LEU A 112 -3.06 -0.07 0.07
CA LEU A 112 -2.87 -1.02 1.16
C LEU A 112 -2.61 -0.26 2.46
N LEU A 113 -3.42 -0.55 3.47
CA LEU A 113 -3.33 0.03 4.80
C LEU A 113 -3.21 -1.10 5.84
N PRO A 114 -2.54 -0.87 6.98
CA PRO A 114 -2.59 -1.84 8.07
C PRO A 114 -4.02 -1.93 8.60
N PHE A 115 -4.52 -3.14 8.83
CA PHE A 115 -5.91 -3.33 9.24
C PHE A 115 -6.10 -2.85 10.69
N PRO A 116 -7.03 -1.90 10.95
CA PRO A 116 -7.15 -1.29 12.26
C PRO A 116 -7.87 -2.19 13.28
N ARG A 117 -7.55 -2.02 14.56
CA ARG A 117 -8.24 -2.72 15.66
C ARG A 117 -9.56 -2.04 16.07
N ARG A 118 -9.76 -0.79 15.68
CA ARG A 118 -10.96 0.01 15.97
C ARG A 118 -11.43 0.76 14.74
N ASN A 119 -12.66 1.30 14.78
CA ASN A 119 -13.24 2.01 13.66
C ASN A 119 -12.40 3.24 13.31
N VAL A 120 -12.28 3.52 12.01
CA VAL A 120 -11.46 4.61 11.49
C VAL A 120 -12.22 5.42 10.46
N LEU A 121 -11.77 6.65 10.23
CA LEU A 121 -12.11 7.46 9.07
C LEU A 121 -10.92 7.45 8.11
N VAL A 122 -11.14 6.99 6.88
CA VAL A 122 -10.12 7.02 5.82
C VAL A 122 -10.42 8.19 4.89
N THR A 123 -9.44 9.05 4.70
CA THR A 123 -9.52 10.22 3.83
C THR A 123 -8.50 10.09 2.71
N VAL A 124 -8.96 10.20 1.47
CA VAL A 124 -8.11 10.30 0.27
C VAL A 124 -8.18 11.73 -0.23
N SER A 125 -7.02 12.32 -0.53
CA SER A 125 -6.91 13.67 -1.10
C SER A 125 -6.01 13.65 -2.34
N LEU A 126 -6.41 14.43 -3.35
CA LEU A 126 -5.61 14.70 -4.54
C LEU A 126 -5.15 16.16 -4.53
N PHE A 127 -3.90 16.37 -4.96
CA PHE A 127 -3.26 17.66 -5.06
C PHE A 127 -3.00 18.04 -6.52
N ASP A 128 -3.08 19.33 -6.83
CA ASP A 128 -2.59 19.86 -8.10
C ASP A 128 -1.06 20.07 -8.09
N ASN A 129 -0.52 20.49 -9.22
CA ASN A 129 0.92 20.78 -9.39
C ASN A 129 1.43 21.94 -8.51
N LYS A 130 0.53 22.73 -7.90
CA LYS A 130 0.86 23.77 -6.91
C LYS A 130 0.74 23.24 -5.48
N GLY A 131 0.45 21.95 -5.32
CA GLY A 131 0.29 21.28 -4.04
C GLY A 131 -0.98 21.64 -3.29
N ARG A 132 -1.99 22.19 -3.97
CA ARG A 132 -3.31 22.54 -3.41
C ARG A 132 -4.25 21.36 -3.54
N THR A 133 -5.08 21.13 -2.52
CA THR A 133 -6.11 20.08 -2.58
C THR A 133 -7.17 20.42 -3.62
N VAL A 134 -7.37 19.53 -4.58
CA VAL A 134 -8.40 19.65 -5.63
C VAL A 134 -9.57 18.70 -5.44
N CYS A 135 -9.34 17.58 -4.73
CA CYS A 135 -10.38 16.62 -4.41
C CYS A 135 -10.08 15.96 -3.08
N THR A 136 -11.12 15.74 -2.28
CA THR A 136 -11.06 14.96 -1.04
C THR A 136 -12.31 14.12 -0.91
N MET A 137 -12.15 12.89 -0.45
CA MET A 137 -13.26 12.03 -0.04
C MET A 137 -12.89 11.34 1.27
N SER A 138 -13.83 11.31 2.21
CA SER A 138 -13.68 10.59 3.48
C SER A 138 -14.80 9.57 3.63
N HIS A 139 -14.46 8.38 4.10
CA HIS A 139 -15.44 7.34 4.41
C HIS A 139 -15.07 6.59 5.69
N PRO A 140 -16.07 6.15 6.48
CA PRO A 140 -15.80 5.32 7.63
C PRO A 140 -15.39 3.91 7.19
N VAL A 141 -14.56 3.27 8.01
CA VAL A 141 -14.31 1.83 7.95
C VAL A 141 -14.65 1.25 9.31
N LYS A 142 -15.69 0.41 9.36
CA LYS A 142 -16.06 -0.32 10.56
C LYS A 142 -15.33 -1.65 10.57
N VAL A 143 -14.57 -1.95 11.62
CA VAL A 143 -13.68 -3.13 11.66
C VAL A 143 -14.40 -4.48 11.63
N ASN A 144 -15.71 -4.47 11.92
CA ASN A 144 -16.59 -5.64 11.90
C ASN A 144 -17.62 -5.58 10.76
N ASP A 145 -17.38 -4.73 9.75
CA ASP A 145 -18.21 -4.69 8.56
C ASP A 145 -18.07 -6.00 7.77
N ILE A 146 -19.19 -6.72 7.65
CA ILE A 146 -19.27 -8.01 6.95
C ILE A 146 -19.04 -7.89 5.44
N LEU A 147 -19.12 -6.67 4.89
CA LEU A 147 -18.84 -6.40 3.48
C LEU A 147 -17.34 -6.24 3.19
N ILE A 148 -16.48 -6.16 4.22
CA ILE A 148 -15.03 -6.22 4.00
C ILE A 148 -14.66 -7.66 3.66
N ARG A 149 -14.42 -7.91 2.37
CA ARG A 149 -14.26 -9.28 1.86
C ARG A 149 -12.90 -9.87 2.27
N PRO A 150 -12.85 -10.96 3.04
CA PRO A 150 -11.59 -11.68 3.23
C PRO A 150 -11.18 -12.33 1.92
N VAL A 151 -9.94 -12.09 1.48
CA VAL A 151 -9.36 -12.69 0.28
C VAL A 151 -8.17 -13.56 0.66
N GLN A 152 -8.07 -14.70 -0.01
CA GLN A 152 -6.95 -15.62 0.18
C GLN A 152 -5.72 -15.13 -0.57
N ALA A 153 -4.55 -15.60 -0.14
CA ALA A 153 -3.30 -15.34 -0.84
C ALA A 153 -3.39 -15.87 -2.29
N PRO A 154 -2.81 -15.16 -3.28
CA PRO A 154 -2.74 -15.66 -4.65
C PRO A 154 -2.07 -17.03 -4.71
N THR A 155 -2.60 -17.92 -5.55
CA THR A 155 -2.02 -19.25 -5.81
C THR A 155 -0.98 -19.25 -6.93
N ALA A 156 -0.71 -18.08 -7.54
CA ALA A 156 0.27 -17.94 -8.61
C ALA A 156 1.66 -18.40 -8.12
N PRO A 157 2.42 -19.14 -8.94
CA PRO A 157 3.75 -19.55 -8.58
C PRO A 157 4.63 -18.31 -8.40
N TRP A 158 5.43 -18.32 -7.34
CA TRP A 158 6.38 -17.26 -7.03
C TRP A 158 7.66 -17.89 -6.48
N ARG A 159 8.77 -17.18 -6.62
CA ARG A 159 10.04 -17.56 -5.99
C ARG A 159 10.80 -16.33 -5.54
N TRP A 160 11.67 -16.51 -4.54
CA TRP A 160 12.59 -15.46 -4.14
C TRP A 160 13.62 -15.21 -5.24
N ILE A 161 13.71 -13.96 -5.71
CA ILE A 161 14.74 -13.49 -6.64
C ILE A 161 15.95 -12.94 -5.86
N HIS A 162 15.65 -12.18 -4.80
CA HIS A 162 16.61 -11.66 -3.83
C HIS A 162 15.95 -11.74 -2.45
N ARG A 163 16.74 -12.00 -1.40
CA ARG A 163 16.24 -12.08 -0.02
C ARG A 163 17.20 -11.35 0.91
N GLY A 164 16.70 -10.28 1.54
CA GLY A 164 17.39 -9.58 2.61
C GLY A 164 17.34 -10.35 3.94
N SER A 165 17.37 -9.62 5.05
CA SER A 165 17.30 -10.17 6.40
C SER A 165 15.86 -10.57 6.80
N GLU A 166 15.42 -10.26 8.02
CA GLU A 166 14.07 -10.57 8.49
C GLU A 166 13.01 -9.75 7.74
N ARG A 167 11.87 -10.37 7.43
CA ARG A 167 10.81 -9.75 6.59
C ARG A 167 10.34 -8.40 7.11
N GLU A 168 10.15 -8.27 8.42
CA GLU A 168 9.67 -7.03 9.05
C GLU A 168 10.71 -5.89 9.03
N ALA A 169 11.97 -6.21 8.72
CA ALA A 169 13.08 -5.26 8.62
C ALA A 169 13.44 -4.88 7.18
N CYS A 170 12.77 -5.49 6.18
CA CYS A 170 13.08 -5.30 4.76
C CYS A 170 11.93 -4.61 4.01
N ILE A 171 12.27 -4.02 2.85
CA ILE A 171 11.30 -3.55 1.89
C ILE A 171 10.94 -4.73 0.98
N ASP A 172 9.68 -5.15 1.00
CA ASP A 172 9.16 -6.18 0.09
C ASP A 172 8.92 -5.57 -1.30
N LEU A 173 9.63 -6.06 -2.33
CA LEU A 173 9.43 -5.69 -3.74
C LEU A 173 8.95 -6.91 -4.53
N VAL A 174 7.86 -6.74 -5.29
CA VAL A 174 7.29 -7.80 -6.13
C VAL A 174 7.54 -7.47 -7.60
N ILE A 175 8.14 -8.40 -8.33
CA ILE A 175 8.24 -8.36 -9.79
C ILE A 175 7.13 -9.27 -10.34
N VAL A 176 6.26 -8.72 -11.19
CA VAL A 176 5.09 -9.42 -11.75
C VAL A 176 5.34 -9.67 -13.24
N ALA A 177 5.03 -10.89 -13.69
CA ALA A 177 5.10 -11.23 -15.10
C ALA A 177 3.92 -10.63 -15.87
N GLU A 178 4.20 -9.92 -16.96
CA GLU A 178 3.21 -9.40 -17.91
C GLU A 178 3.65 -9.77 -19.33
N GLY A 179 2.76 -10.35 -20.12
CA GLY A 179 3.06 -10.78 -21.49
C GLY A 179 3.83 -12.12 -21.63
N TYR A 180 4.11 -12.82 -20.53
CA TYR A 180 4.72 -14.16 -20.54
C TYR A 180 3.65 -15.25 -20.48
N THR A 181 3.79 -16.28 -21.31
CA THR A 181 3.01 -17.51 -21.19
C THR A 181 3.53 -18.40 -20.06
N ALA A 182 2.75 -19.39 -19.64
CA ALA A 182 3.17 -20.36 -18.62
C ALA A 182 4.44 -21.14 -19.01
N ALA A 183 4.66 -21.37 -20.32
CA ALA A 183 5.86 -22.05 -20.82
C ALA A 183 7.12 -21.17 -20.71
N GLU A 184 6.95 -19.86 -20.61
CA GLU A 184 8.04 -18.87 -20.53
C GLU A 184 8.36 -18.46 -19.08
N GLN A 185 7.84 -19.19 -18.09
CA GLN A 185 8.02 -18.87 -16.67
C GLN A 185 9.50 -18.76 -16.25
N GLU A 186 10.36 -19.67 -16.72
CA GLU A 186 11.80 -19.59 -16.41
C GLU A 186 12.49 -18.41 -17.10
N GLN A 187 12.01 -18.00 -18.28
CA GLN A 187 12.48 -16.78 -18.94
C GLN A 187 12.10 -15.54 -18.10
N PHE A 188 10.84 -15.45 -17.67
CA PHE A 188 10.39 -14.39 -16.76
C PHE A 188 11.27 -14.31 -15.52
N PHE A 189 11.56 -15.45 -14.87
CA PHE A 189 12.36 -15.41 -13.66
C PHE A 189 13.84 -15.05 -13.92
N ALA A 190 14.38 -15.37 -15.10
CA ALA A 190 15.69 -14.89 -15.52
C ALA A 190 15.70 -13.37 -15.70
N ASP A 191 14.65 -12.82 -16.34
CA ASP A 191 14.49 -11.38 -16.56
C ASP A 191 14.29 -10.64 -15.22
N ALA A 192 13.48 -11.20 -14.31
CA ALA A 192 13.29 -10.69 -12.96
C ALA A 192 14.60 -10.66 -12.16
N LYS A 193 15.44 -11.70 -12.30
CA LYS A 193 16.78 -11.74 -11.69
C LYS A 193 17.70 -10.69 -12.28
N ALA A 194 17.73 -10.53 -13.61
CA ALA A 194 18.52 -9.51 -14.28
C ALA A 194 18.11 -8.10 -13.83
N ALA A 195 16.81 -7.82 -13.74
CA ALA A 195 16.29 -6.54 -13.23
C ALA A 195 16.68 -6.30 -11.76
N SER A 196 16.53 -7.31 -10.90
CA SER A 196 16.94 -7.22 -9.49
C SER A 196 18.45 -6.95 -9.35
N ASP A 197 19.27 -7.64 -10.12
CA ASP A 197 20.73 -7.46 -10.10
C ASP A 197 21.12 -6.07 -10.60
N GLU A 198 20.45 -5.57 -11.63
CA GLU A 198 20.72 -4.24 -12.16
C GLU A 198 20.36 -3.15 -11.15
N ILE A 199 19.19 -3.22 -10.51
CA ILE A 199 18.79 -2.26 -9.45
C ILE A 199 19.83 -2.23 -8.32
N LEU A 200 20.27 -3.41 -7.87
CA LEU A 200 21.18 -3.55 -6.74
C LEU A 200 22.64 -3.19 -7.06
N LYS A 201 22.99 -2.86 -8.31
CA LYS A 201 24.33 -2.34 -8.66
C LYS A 201 24.50 -0.87 -8.30
N TYR A 202 23.42 -0.09 -8.28
CA TYR A 202 23.52 1.36 -8.16
C TYR A 202 23.40 1.82 -6.71
N ALA A 203 24.21 2.81 -6.34
CA ALA A 203 24.03 3.50 -5.07
C ALA A 203 22.72 4.30 -5.07
N PRO A 204 21.98 4.35 -3.95
CA PRO A 204 22.36 3.79 -2.65
C PRO A 204 21.98 2.31 -2.47
N PHE A 205 21.23 1.68 -3.38
CA PHE A 205 20.73 0.31 -3.22
C PHE A 205 21.82 -0.73 -3.00
N CYS A 206 22.98 -0.60 -3.66
CA CYS A 206 24.11 -1.52 -3.48
C CYS A 206 24.73 -1.50 -2.06
N ASN A 207 24.39 -0.52 -1.24
CA ASN A 207 24.92 -0.35 0.11
C ASN A 207 23.99 -0.90 1.21
N TYR A 208 22.77 -1.35 0.85
CA TYR A 208 21.74 -1.85 1.76
C TYR A 208 21.34 -3.28 1.38
#